data_AF-A0A2M9R4M9-F1
#
_entry.id   AF-A0A2M9R4M9-F1
#
_cell.length_a   1.000
_cell.length_b   1.000
_cell.length_c   1.000
_cell.angle_alpha   90.00
_cell.angle_beta   90.00
_cell.angle_gamma   90.00
#
_symmetry.space_group_name_H-M   'P 1'
#
loop_
_entity.id
_entity.type
_entity.pdbx_description
1 polymer ?
#
loop_
_entity_poly.entity_id
_entity_poly.type
_entity_poly.pdbx_seq_one_letter_code
_entity_poly.pdbx_strand_id
1 'polypeptide(L)'
;MLTACLVCAFIMAFWGGILNEENASSLLSGYNTMSDEKKKNVDFKGITKIYKKVFYGVALGCALVGISGYFFTKNENLSVALLILVFCWGMTPLFFLGKKYDPNSYPKWQKILNYFILALLIFGGLFAAVMVYMSEGNLIE
;
A
#
# COMPACT_ATOMS: atom_id res chain seq x y z
N MET A 1 12.05 -14.23 -9.04
CA MET A 1 11.52 -13.38 -7.94
C MET A 1 12.21 -12.00 -7.74
N LEU A 2 13.53 -11.91 -7.55
CA LEU A 2 14.23 -10.65 -7.18
C LEU A 2 13.87 -9.43 -8.04
N THR A 3 13.90 -9.58 -9.36
CA THR A 3 13.59 -8.49 -10.30
C THR A 3 12.18 -7.93 -10.08
N ALA A 4 11.18 -8.80 -9.88
CA ALA A 4 9.81 -8.37 -9.64
C ALA A 4 9.69 -7.54 -8.35
N CYS A 5 10.33 -8.00 -7.27
CA CYS A 5 10.40 -7.24 -6.01
C CYS A 5 11.05 -5.87 -6.18
N LEU A 6 12.14 -5.76 -6.94
CA LEU A 6 12.84 -4.49 -7.17
C LEU A 6 12.03 -3.55 -8.06
N VAL A 7 11.31 -4.06 -9.06
CA VAL A 7 10.37 -3.27 -9.87
C VAL A 7 9.24 -2.73 -8.99
N CYS A 8 8.63 -3.58 -8.16
CA CYS A 8 7.63 -3.15 -7.18
C CYS A 8 8.18 -2.09 -6.22
N ALA A 9 9.39 -2.29 -5.70
CA ALA A 9 10.04 -1.33 -4.81
C ALA A 9 10.27 0.02 -5.51
N PHE A 10 10.75 0.00 -6.75
CA PHE A 10 10.96 1.20 -7.56
C PHE A 10 9.65 1.95 -7.80
N ILE A 11 8.57 1.27 -8.20
CA ILE A 11 7.27 1.90 -8.41
C ILE A 11 6.78 2.59 -7.14
N MET A 12 6.86 1.92 -6.00
CA MET A 12 6.43 2.49 -4.72
C MET A 12 7.30 3.69 -4.31
N ALA A 13 8.62 3.58 -4.44
CA ALA A 13 9.54 4.67 -4.15
C ALA A 13 9.35 5.87 -5.09
N PHE A 14 9.08 5.62 -6.38
CA PHE A 14 8.78 6.63 -7.38
C PHE A 14 7.53 7.41 -6.99
N TRP A 15 6.42 6.73 -6.71
CA TRP A 15 5.19 7.39 -6.25
C TRP A 15 5.40 8.15 -4.93
N GLY A 16 6.20 7.62 -4.01
CA GLY A 16 6.58 8.32 -2.78
C GLY A 16 7.39 9.59 -3.05
N GLY A 17 8.25 9.57 -4.07
CA GLY A 17 9.09 10.72 -4.45
C GLY A 17 8.32 11.83 -5.13
N ILE A 18 7.41 11.51 -6.05
CA ILE A 18 6.68 12.50 -6.84
C ILE A 18 5.56 13.19 -6.05
N LEU A 19 4.98 12.52 -5.05
CA LEU A 19 3.88 13.08 -4.28
C LEU A 19 4.35 14.29 -3.45
N ASN A 20 3.65 15.41 -3.51
CA ASN A 20 3.92 16.60 -2.71
C ASN A 20 2.61 17.35 -2.40
N GLU A 21 2.68 18.40 -1.59
CA GLU A 21 1.49 19.14 -1.15
C GLU A 21 0.75 19.84 -2.30
N GLU A 22 1.45 20.19 -3.37
CA GLU A 22 0.88 20.87 -4.55
C GLU A 22 0.09 19.91 -5.43
N ASN A 23 0.59 18.68 -5.63
CA ASN A 23 0.00 17.70 -6.54
C ASN A 23 -0.84 16.62 -5.85
N ALA A 24 -0.82 16.52 -4.52
CA ALA A 24 -1.58 15.49 -3.82
C ALA A 24 -3.10 15.59 -4.05
N SER A 25 -3.61 16.80 -4.22
CA SER A 25 -5.03 17.04 -4.50
C SER A 25 -5.48 16.46 -5.84
N SER A 26 -4.58 16.35 -6.84
CA SER A 26 -4.88 15.82 -8.17
C SER A 26 -4.47 14.36 -8.34
N LEU A 27 -3.34 13.95 -7.75
CA LEU A 27 -2.81 12.58 -7.88
C LEU A 27 -3.57 11.55 -7.04
N LEU A 28 -4.12 11.96 -5.89
CA LEU A 28 -4.86 11.06 -5.01
C LEU A 28 -6.34 11.07 -5.38
N SER A 29 -6.84 9.97 -5.95
CA SER A 29 -8.18 9.86 -6.56
C SER A 29 -9.34 10.27 -5.61
N GLY A 30 -9.20 10.01 -4.31
CA GLY A 30 -10.18 10.42 -3.30
C GLY A 30 -10.26 11.94 -3.11
N TYR A 31 -9.14 12.65 -3.28
CA TYR A 31 -9.09 14.11 -3.21
C TYR A 31 -9.38 14.73 -4.58
N ASN A 32 -8.98 14.11 -5.69
CA ASN A 32 -9.21 14.65 -7.03
C ASN A 32 -10.70 14.85 -7.33
N THR A 33 -11.52 13.90 -6.90
CA THR A 33 -12.98 13.91 -7.07
C THR A 33 -13.75 14.66 -5.98
N MET A 34 -13.03 15.22 -4.99
CA MET A 34 -13.62 15.99 -3.90
C MET A 34 -14.04 17.40 -4.36
N SER A 35 -15.09 17.97 -3.77
CA SER A 35 -15.47 19.36 -4.03
C SER A 35 -14.43 20.34 -3.48
N ASP A 36 -14.30 21.51 -4.11
CA ASP A 36 -13.29 22.50 -3.73
C ASP A 36 -13.46 23.00 -2.28
N GLU A 37 -14.70 23.10 -1.80
CA GLU A 37 -14.99 23.45 -0.40
C GLU A 37 -14.42 22.42 0.58
N LYS A 38 -14.56 21.12 0.30
CA LYS A 38 -14.04 20.06 1.16
C LYS A 38 -12.52 19.94 1.06
N LYS A 39 -11.95 20.13 -0.15
CA LYS A 39 -10.50 20.13 -0.38
C LYS A 39 -9.79 21.19 0.47
N LYS A 40 -10.38 22.37 0.64
CA LYS A 40 -9.81 23.45 1.48
C LYS A 40 -9.65 23.07 2.95
N ASN A 41 -10.40 22.09 3.43
CA ASN A 41 -10.31 21.61 4.81
C ASN A 41 -9.24 20.52 5.02
N VAL A 42 -8.61 20.04 3.95
CA VAL A 42 -7.62 18.96 4.00
C VAL A 42 -6.22 19.52 4.20
N ASP A 43 -5.49 18.96 5.16
CA ASP A 43 -4.06 19.22 5.32
C ASP A 43 -3.25 18.30 4.38
N PHE A 44 -3.03 18.77 3.14
CA PHE A 44 -2.26 18.03 2.13
C PHE A 44 -0.80 17.80 2.53
N LYS A 45 -0.21 18.67 3.35
CA LYS A 45 1.16 18.48 3.87
C LYS A 45 1.21 17.29 4.83
N GLY A 46 0.21 17.18 5.70
CA GLY A 46 0.04 16.02 6.58
C GLY A 46 -0.24 14.72 5.82
N ILE A 47 -1.18 14.76 4.88
CA ILE A 47 -1.53 13.61 4.02
C ILE A 47 -0.31 13.11 3.25
N THR A 48 0.40 13.99 2.54
CA THR A 48 1.58 13.62 1.75
C THR A 48 2.66 12.99 2.61
N LYS A 49 2.91 13.51 3.81
CA LYS A 49 3.88 12.92 4.75
C LYS A 49 3.54 11.48 5.12
N ILE A 50 2.27 11.16 5.34
CA ILE A 50 1.84 9.77 5.61
C ILE A 50 2.06 8.90 4.38
N TYR A 51 1.56 9.35 3.22
CA TYR A 51 1.68 8.58 1.97
C TYR A 51 3.14 8.28 1.63
N LYS A 52 4.04 9.26 1.76
CA LYS A 52 5.49 9.06 1.61
C LYS A 52 6.03 7.98 2.53
N LYS A 53 5.69 8.08 3.83
CA LYS A 53 6.17 7.13 4.83
C LYS A 53 5.69 5.70 4.53
N VAL A 54 4.44 5.57 4.12
CA VAL A 54 3.86 4.28 3.72
C VAL A 54 4.51 3.76 2.45
N PHE A 55 4.60 4.56 1.38
CA PHE A 55 5.14 4.13 0.10
C PHE A 55 6.60 3.76 0.18
N TYR A 56 7.43 4.53 0.90
CA TYR A 56 8.82 4.14 1.14
C TYR A 56 8.94 2.93 2.07
N GLY A 57 8.03 2.76 3.04
CA GLY A 57 7.99 1.56 3.87
C GLY A 57 7.67 0.31 3.07
N VAL A 58 6.68 0.36 2.18
CA VAL A 58 6.34 -0.73 1.24
C VAL A 58 7.51 -0.97 0.28
N ALA A 59 8.11 0.08 -0.28
CA ALA A 59 9.27 -0.04 -1.17
C ALA A 59 10.43 -0.78 -0.49
N LEU A 60 10.76 -0.40 0.73
CA LEU A 60 11.78 -1.06 1.54
C LEU A 60 11.41 -2.52 1.81
N GLY A 61 10.16 -2.80 2.19
CA GLY A 61 9.66 -4.15 2.39
C GLY A 61 9.81 -5.02 1.13
N CYS A 62 9.44 -4.50 -0.03
CA CYS A 62 9.59 -5.19 -1.32
C CYS A 62 11.06 -5.49 -1.61
N ALA A 63 11.96 -4.52 -1.43
CA ALA A 63 13.39 -4.71 -1.64
C ALA A 63 13.96 -5.78 -0.68
N LEU A 64 13.59 -5.74 0.60
CA LEU A 64 14.02 -6.73 1.59
C LEU A 64 13.53 -8.14 1.25
N VAL A 65 12.27 -8.29 0.83
CA VAL A 65 11.74 -9.59 0.38
C VAL A 65 12.52 -10.10 -0.83
N GLY A 66 12.77 -9.24 -1.83
CA GLY A 66 13.53 -9.63 -3.02
C GLY A 66 14.96 -10.07 -2.71
N ILE A 67 15.70 -9.26 -1.95
CA ILE A 67 17.09 -9.53 -1.55
C ILE A 67 17.14 -10.79 -0.68
N SER A 68 16.26 -10.90 0.32
CA SER A 68 16.27 -12.05 1.23
C SER A 68 15.88 -13.34 0.55
N GLY A 69 14.88 -13.32 -0.33
CA GLY A 69 14.48 -14.46 -1.15
C GLY A 69 15.62 -14.96 -2.05
N TYR A 70 16.40 -14.03 -2.62
CA TYR A 70 17.55 -14.35 -3.46
C TYR A 70 18.72 -14.98 -2.68
N PHE A 71 19.08 -14.42 -1.52
CA PHE A 71 20.26 -14.85 -0.78
C PHE A 71 20.01 -15.96 0.26
N PHE A 72 18.83 -16.03 0.88
CA PHE A 72 18.63 -16.86 2.08
C PHE A 72 17.64 -18.01 1.89
N THR A 73 16.51 -17.78 1.22
CA THR A 73 15.40 -18.76 1.29
C THR A 73 15.28 -19.65 0.07
N LYS A 74 15.60 -19.15 -1.14
CA LYS A 74 15.39 -19.82 -2.44
C LYS A 74 13.99 -20.43 -2.68
N ASN A 75 13.07 -20.27 -1.73
CA ASN A 75 11.67 -20.66 -1.79
C ASN A 75 10.89 -19.49 -2.41
N GLU A 76 10.49 -19.67 -3.66
CA GLU A 76 9.77 -18.64 -4.41
C GLU A 76 8.38 -18.40 -3.83
N ASN A 77 7.64 -19.46 -3.49
CA ASN A 77 6.30 -19.36 -2.92
C ASN A 77 6.28 -18.56 -1.62
N LEU A 78 7.27 -18.76 -0.74
CA LEU A 78 7.43 -17.93 0.46
C LEU A 78 7.71 -16.47 0.09
N SER A 79 8.57 -16.22 -0.88
CA SER A 79 8.91 -14.85 -1.30
C SER A 79 7.69 -14.12 -1.89
N VAL A 80 6.86 -14.82 -2.67
CA VAL A 80 5.59 -14.28 -3.19
C VAL A 80 4.59 -14.04 -2.07
N ALA A 81 4.43 -14.99 -1.13
CA ALA A 81 3.57 -14.83 0.03
C ALA A 81 3.96 -13.60 0.88
N LEU A 82 5.25 -13.41 1.14
CA LEU A 82 5.76 -12.24 1.86
C LEU A 82 5.55 -10.94 1.07
N LEU A 83 5.70 -10.96 -0.26
CA LEU A 83 5.44 -9.79 -1.11
C LEU A 83 3.96 -9.37 -1.02
N ILE A 84 3.03 -10.33 -1.05
CA ILE A 84 1.60 -10.07 -0.86
C ILE A 84 1.35 -9.40 0.48
N LEU A 85 1.93 -9.94 1.57
CA LEU A 85 1.78 -9.35 2.90
C LEU A 85 2.35 -7.94 3.00
N VAL A 86 3.54 -7.69 2.42
CA VAL A 86 4.15 -6.35 2.40
C VAL A 86 3.22 -5.33 1.73
N PHE A 87 2.62 -5.66 0.59
CA PHE A 87 1.69 -4.77 -0.08
C PHE A 87 0.38 -4.60 0.70
N CYS A 88 -0.27 -5.70 1.05
CA CYS A 88 -1.57 -5.65 1.69
C CYS A 88 -1.50 -4.97 3.06
N TRP A 89 -0.57 -5.39 3.90
CA TRP A 89 -0.44 -4.86 5.27
C TRP A 89 0.28 -3.53 5.32
N GLY A 90 1.29 -3.33 4.46
CA GLY A 90 2.02 -2.07 4.39
C GLY A 90 1.14 -0.88 3.98
N MET A 91 0.06 -1.12 3.23
CA MET A 91 -0.89 -0.07 2.83
C MET A 91 -1.95 0.27 3.90
N THR A 92 -2.17 -0.60 4.88
CA THR A 92 -3.18 -0.40 5.94
C THR A 92 -3.04 0.92 6.73
N PRO A 93 -1.85 1.49 6.98
CA PRO A 93 -1.73 2.76 7.71
C PRO A 93 -2.43 3.95 7.08
N LEU A 94 -2.65 3.93 5.76
CA LEU A 94 -3.37 4.99 5.05
C LEU A 94 -4.83 5.12 5.55
N PHE A 95 -5.43 4.04 6.05
CA PHE A 95 -6.83 3.98 6.43
C PHE A 95 -7.12 4.67 7.77
N PHE A 96 -6.12 4.77 8.64
CA PHE A 96 -6.28 5.34 9.99
C PHE A 96 -5.45 6.60 10.24
N LEU A 97 -4.23 6.69 9.69
CA LEU A 97 -3.37 7.86 9.92
C LEU A 97 -3.87 9.10 9.18
N GLY A 98 -4.46 8.93 8.00
CA GLY A 98 -4.95 10.03 7.17
C GLY A 98 -6.09 10.82 7.82
N LYS A 99 -6.90 10.16 8.67
CA LYS A 99 -8.07 10.76 9.33
C LYS A 99 -7.74 12.00 10.15
N LYS A 100 -6.52 12.09 10.71
CA LYS A 100 -6.07 13.27 11.46
C LYS A 100 -5.99 14.53 10.57
N TYR A 101 -5.72 14.36 9.29
CA TYR A 101 -5.42 15.42 8.33
C TYR A 101 -6.58 15.69 7.35
N ASP A 102 -7.66 14.94 7.50
CA ASP A 102 -8.90 15.10 6.76
C ASP A 102 -10.09 15.11 7.74
N PRO A 103 -10.49 16.30 8.22
CA PRO A 103 -11.57 16.42 9.20
C PRO A 103 -12.96 16.31 8.55
N ASN A 104 -13.06 16.11 7.23
CA ASN A 104 -14.34 16.07 6.55
C ASN A 104 -15.21 14.93 7.04
N SER A 105 -16.52 15.17 7.13
CA SER A 105 -17.48 14.14 7.43
C SER A 105 -17.88 13.38 6.16
N TYR A 106 -17.79 12.05 6.25
CA TYR A 106 -18.13 11.14 5.17
C TYR A 106 -19.42 10.37 5.46
N PRO A 107 -20.24 10.09 4.42
CA PRO A 107 -21.41 9.23 4.53
C PRO A 107 -21.08 7.87 5.15
N LYS A 108 -22.07 7.27 5.84
CA LYS A 108 -21.89 5.97 6.52
C LYS A 108 -21.42 4.87 5.54
N TRP A 109 -21.94 4.84 4.32
CA TRP A 109 -21.56 3.83 3.33
C TRP A 109 -20.08 3.91 2.94
N GLN A 110 -19.49 5.11 2.84
CA GLN A 110 -18.06 5.27 2.54
C GLN A 110 -17.20 4.76 3.69
N LYS A 111 -17.63 4.98 4.94
CA LYS A 111 -16.96 4.44 6.12
C LYS A 111 -17.03 2.91 6.16
N ILE A 112 -18.19 2.34 5.85
CA ILE A 112 -18.38 0.88 5.74
C ILE A 112 -17.47 0.31 4.65
N LEU A 113 -17.44 0.92 3.47
CA LEU A 113 -16.57 0.51 2.38
C LEU A 113 -15.09 0.58 2.79
N ASN A 114 -14.69 1.63 3.50
CA ASN A 114 -13.32 1.78 3.98
C ASN A 114 -12.91 0.64 4.93
N TYR A 115 -13.77 0.29 5.88
CA TYR A 115 -13.54 -0.85 6.79
C TYR A 115 -13.58 -2.20 6.07
N PHE A 116 -14.45 -2.35 5.08
CA PHE A 116 -14.51 -3.55 4.25
C PHE A 116 -13.21 -3.75 3.45
N ILE A 117 -12.69 -2.71 2.80
CA ILE A 117 -11.41 -2.77 2.09
C ILE A 117 -10.26 -3.04 3.06
N LEU A 118 -10.26 -2.42 4.25
CA LEU A 118 -9.26 -2.70 5.28
C LEU A 118 -9.28 -4.18 5.72
N ALA A 119 -10.48 -4.74 5.93
CA ALA A 119 -10.64 -6.15 6.26
C ALA A 119 -10.15 -7.06 5.11
N LEU A 120 -10.43 -6.69 3.86
CA LEU A 120 -9.94 -7.41 2.68
C LEU A 120 -8.41 -7.38 2.59
N LEU A 121 -7.78 -6.24 2.84
CA LEU A 121 -6.32 -6.13 2.86
C LEU A 121 -5.70 -7.01 3.96
N ILE A 122 -6.28 -7.01 5.17
CA ILE A 122 -5.73 -7.79 6.28
C ILE A 122 -5.98 -9.29 6.07
N PHE A 123 -7.24 -9.70 6.00
CA PHE A 123 -7.64 -11.10 5.97
C PHE A 123 -7.51 -11.71 4.59
N GLY A 124 -7.89 -10.98 3.53
CA GLY A 124 -7.73 -11.44 2.16
C GLY A 124 -6.26 -11.52 1.76
N GLY A 125 -5.44 -10.54 2.17
CA GLY A 125 -3.99 -10.59 1.99
C GLY A 125 -3.33 -11.78 2.69
N LEU A 126 -3.72 -12.05 3.95
CA LEU A 126 -3.25 -13.22 4.69
C LEU A 126 -3.69 -14.53 4.03
N PHE A 127 -4.96 -14.64 3.66
CA PHE A 127 -5.51 -15.82 2.99
C PHE A 127 -4.77 -16.09 1.68
N ALA A 128 -4.60 -15.08 0.83
CA ALA A 128 -3.86 -15.20 -0.44
C ALA A 128 -2.40 -15.62 -0.21
N ALA A 129 -1.72 -15.04 0.79
CA ALA A 129 -0.35 -15.39 1.13
C ALA A 129 -0.23 -16.86 1.59
N VAL A 130 -1.16 -17.34 2.44
CA VAL A 130 -1.19 -18.74 2.89
C VAL A 130 -1.45 -19.68 1.72
N MET A 131 -2.42 -19.37 0.86
CA MET A 131 -2.74 -20.17 -0.32
C MET A 131 -1.54 -20.30 -1.27
N VAL A 132 -0.84 -19.19 -1.53
CA VAL A 132 0.38 -19.18 -2.34
C VAL A 132 1.52 -19.96 -1.69
N TYR A 133 1.69 -19.83 -0.38
CA TYR A 133 2.73 -20.59 0.32
C TYR A 133 2.48 -22.10 0.28
N MET A 134 1.21 -22.51 0.36
CA MET A 134 0.80 -23.92 0.35
C MET A 134 0.64 -24.51 -1.05
N SER A 135 0.69 -23.71 -2.12
CA SER A 135 0.50 -24.24 -3.47
C SER A 135 1.64 -25.17 -3.87
N GLU A 136 1.31 -26.33 -4.43
CA GLU A 136 2.27 -27.25 -5.03
C GLU A 136 2.73 -26.71 -6.41
N GLY A 137 4.04 -26.71 -6.65
CA GLY A 137 4.67 -26.12 -7.85
C GLY A 137 5.16 -24.67 -7.63
N ASN A 138 6.12 -24.23 -8.45
CA ASN A 138 6.51 -22.83 -8.52
C ASN A 138 5.51 -22.09 -9.40
N LEU A 139 4.88 -21.03 -8.88
CA LEU A 139 3.92 -20.20 -9.63
C LEU A 139 4.52 -19.49 -10.86
N ILE A 140 5.84 -19.60 -11.08
CA ILE A 140 6.60 -18.88 -12.10
C ILE A 140 7.30 -19.86 -13.07
N GLU A 141 6.98 -21.16 -13.03
CA GLU A 141 7.42 -22.13 -14.07
C GLU A 141 6.62 -22.01 -15.37
#